data_AF-A0A2V8EUE6-F1
#
_entry.id   AF-A0A2V8EUE6-F1
#
_cell.length_a   1.000
_cell.length_b   1.000
_cell.length_c   1.000
_cell.angle_alpha   90.00
_cell.angle_beta   90.00
_cell.angle_gamma   90.00
#
_symmetry.space_group_name_H-M   'P 1'
#
loop_
_entity.id
_entity.type
_entity.pdbx_description
1 polymer ?
#
loop_
_entity_poly.entity_id
_entity_poly.type
_entity_poly.pdbx_seq_one_letter_code
_entity_poly.pdbx_strand_id
1 'polypeptide(L)'
;RAGVRAHASDRRGDDRRRTVRSTIADGIGLYWKYEKDLRRLESAIGSTLGATGAIYAMRRALFRPLPADTILDDVLTPMRVVLAGYRVVFNERARAFDRAAVDADAEARRKVRTLAGNYQILALEPALVAPWRNPVWLQYVSHKLGRLAVPYALLAAFATSLVLAASHPFYALALAAQVLFYLLAGVGAVLEFAARRREDARAAQPAIGADAQIAREVA
;
A
#
# COMPACT_ATOMS: atom_id res chain seq x y z
N ARG A 1 -52.15 17.53 -37.71
CA ARG A 1 -51.70 16.10 -37.80
C ARG A 1 -50.21 16.16 -38.12
N ALA A 2 -49.23 15.69 -37.35
CA ALA A 2 -49.12 14.86 -36.14
C ALA A 2 -48.13 15.58 -35.17
N GLY A 3 -48.29 15.60 -33.84
CA GLY A 3 -48.10 14.47 -32.92
C GLY A 3 -46.59 14.16 -32.83
N VAL A 4 -45.85 14.41 -31.74
CA VAL A 4 -45.89 13.63 -30.50
C VAL A 4 -45.28 14.45 -29.34
N ARG A 5 -45.92 14.35 -28.17
CA ARG A 5 -45.52 14.90 -26.87
C ARG A 5 -44.30 14.16 -26.33
N ALA A 6 -43.25 14.87 -25.92
CA ALA A 6 -42.20 14.30 -25.07
C ALA A 6 -42.62 14.45 -23.60
N HIS A 7 -42.95 13.31 -23.00
CA HIS A 7 -43.33 13.16 -21.61
C HIS A 7 -42.13 13.47 -20.71
N ALA A 8 -42.29 14.44 -19.82
CA ALA A 8 -41.47 14.56 -18.63
C ALA A 8 -41.64 13.28 -17.79
N SER A 9 -40.53 12.61 -17.48
CA SER A 9 -40.45 11.70 -16.34
C SER A 9 -39.16 11.99 -15.59
N ASP A 10 -39.34 12.77 -14.54
CA ASP A 10 -38.46 12.88 -13.39
C ASP A 10 -38.17 11.46 -12.87
N ARG A 11 -36.92 11.01 -13.02
CA ARG A 11 -36.39 9.86 -12.29
C ARG A 11 -35.15 10.31 -11.55
N ARG A 12 -35.36 11.03 -10.44
CA ARG A 12 -34.46 10.99 -9.28
C ARG A 12 -34.39 9.55 -8.77
N GLY A 13 -33.51 8.76 -9.39
CA GLY A 13 -33.09 7.46 -8.90
C GLY A 13 -32.08 7.67 -7.77
N ASP A 14 -32.62 7.65 -6.56
CA ASP A 14 -32.00 7.35 -5.26
C ASP A 14 -30.70 6.52 -5.36
N ASP A 15 -29.53 7.16 -5.57
CA ASP A 15 -28.20 6.54 -5.41
C ASP A 15 -27.89 6.42 -3.91
N ARG A 16 -28.73 5.66 -3.19
CA ARG A 16 -28.36 5.13 -1.87
C ARG A 16 -27.30 4.06 -2.10
N ARG A 17 -26.07 4.50 -2.37
CA ARG A 17 -24.87 3.72 -2.09
C ARG A 17 -24.92 3.38 -0.61
N ARG A 18 -25.40 2.18 -0.30
CA ARG A 18 -25.13 1.48 0.95
C ARG A 18 -23.62 1.45 1.08
N THR A 19 -23.09 2.46 1.75
CA THR A 19 -21.70 2.51 2.18
C THR A 19 -21.62 1.48 3.29
N VAL A 20 -21.38 0.22 2.92
CA VAL A 20 -20.88 -0.75 3.88
C VAL A 20 -19.49 -0.27 4.25
N ARG A 21 -19.40 0.63 5.24
CA ARG A 21 -18.14 1.04 5.87
C ARG A 21 -17.53 -0.22 6.46
N SER A 22 -16.64 -0.87 5.73
CA SER A 22 -15.76 -1.87 6.33
C SER A 22 -14.67 -1.13 7.09
N THR A 23 -14.43 -1.50 8.34
CA THR A 23 -13.35 -0.95 9.17
C THR A 23 -11.98 -1.04 8.47
N ILE A 24 -11.83 -2.03 7.58
CA ILE A 24 -10.64 -2.23 6.74
C ILE A 24 -10.49 -1.10 5.70
N ALA A 25 -11.58 -0.70 5.04
CA ALA A 25 -11.55 0.42 4.09
C ALA A 25 -11.20 1.75 4.79
N ASP A 26 -11.71 1.96 6.01
CA ASP A 26 -11.37 3.13 6.83
C ASP A 26 -9.87 3.13 7.22
N GLY A 27 -9.28 1.97 7.54
CA GLY A 27 -7.85 1.81 7.84
C GLY A 27 -6.93 2.04 6.63
N ILE A 28 -7.31 1.53 5.46
CA ILE A 28 -6.61 1.78 4.19
C ILE A 28 -6.63 3.28 3.86
N GLY A 29 -7.78 3.94 4.07
CA GLY A 29 -7.92 5.39 3.86
C GLY A 29 -6.98 6.21 4.75
N LEU A 30 -6.87 5.86 6.04
CA LEU A 30 -5.96 6.54 6.96
C LEU A 30 -4.49 6.34 6.60
N TYR A 31 -4.10 5.12 6.25
CA TYR A 31 -2.74 4.82 5.78
C TYR A 31 -2.38 5.64 4.54
N TRP A 32 -3.28 5.69 3.55
CA TRP A 32 -3.06 6.49 2.34
C TRP A 32 -3.00 7.99 2.62
N LYS A 33 -3.78 8.49 3.57
CA LYS A 33 -3.71 9.89 4.00
C LYS A 33 -2.34 10.18 4.61
N TYR A 34 -1.89 9.33 5.54
CA TYR A 34 -0.56 9.42 6.13
C TYR A 34 0.54 9.38 5.08
N GLU A 35 0.48 8.46 4.11
CA GLU A 35 1.51 8.35 3.07
C GLU A 35 1.53 9.57 2.14
N LYS A 36 0.37 10.16 1.83
CA LYS A 36 0.29 11.42 1.07
C LYS A 36 0.87 12.59 1.85
N ASP A 37 0.54 12.71 3.12
CA ASP A 37 1.07 13.77 3.99
C ASP A 37 2.59 13.64 4.13
N LEU A 38 3.10 12.42 4.27
CA LEU A 38 4.54 12.15 4.31
C LEU A 38 5.23 12.59 3.01
N ARG A 39 4.70 12.20 1.84
CA ARG A 39 5.25 12.62 0.54
C ARG A 39 5.20 14.14 0.36
N ARG A 40 4.16 14.81 0.85
CA ARG A 40 4.07 16.27 0.84
C ARG A 40 5.19 16.91 1.66
N LEU A 41 5.45 16.40 2.87
CA LEU A 41 6.52 16.88 3.74
C LEU A 41 7.91 16.60 3.17
N GLU A 42 8.16 15.40 2.65
CA GLU A 42 9.41 15.05 1.96
C GLU A 42 9.69 15.99 0.78
N SER A 43 8.66 16.25 -0.03
CA SER A 43 8.74 17.19 -1.15
C SER A 43 9.07 18.61 -0.70
N ALA A 44 8.52 19.06 0.44
CA ALA A 44 8.76 20.39 1.00
C ALA A 44 10.21 20.53 1.49
N ILE A 45 10.73 19.50 2.17
CA ILE A 45 12.11 19.48 2.69
C ILE A 45 13.12 19.37 1.54
N GLY A 46 12.86 18.54 0.53
CA GLY A 46 13.80 18.32 -0.55
C GLY A 46 13.18 17.64 -1.75
N SER A 47 13.02 16.33 -1.69
CA SER A 47 12.43 15.50 -2.75
C SER A 47 11.71 14.30 -2.17
N THR A 48 10.66 13.82 -2.84
CA THR A 48 9.98 12.58 -2.44
C THR A 48 10.78 11.33 -2.78
N LEU A 49 10.61 10.29 -1.97
CA LEU A 49 11.26 9.00 -2.16
C LEU A 49 10.51 8.13 -3.18
N GLY A 50 10.71 8.45 -4.46
CA GLY A 50 10.01 7.82 -5.57
C GLY A 50 8.70 8.51 -5.90
N ALA A 51 8.05 8.00 -6.94
CA ALA A 51 6.77 8.48 -7.42
C ALA A 51 5.67 7.45 -7.10
N THR A 52 4.46 7.70 -7.61
CA THR A 52 3.44 6.66 -7.63
C THR A 52 3.56 5.95 -8.99
N GLY A 53 3.57 4.62 -9.02
CA GLY A 53 3.47 3.88 -10.28
C GLY A 53 2.18 4.18 -11.08
N ALA A 54 1.21 4.88 -10.49
CA ALA A 54 -0.03 5.27 -11.16
C ALA A 54 0.13 6.52 -12.06
N ILE A 55 0.94 7.50 -11.64
CA ILE A 55 1.19 8.73 -12.40
C ILE A 55 2.46 9.44 -11.92
N TYR A 56 3.34 9.79 -12.87
CA TYR A 56 4.45 10.73 -12.69
C TYR A 56 4.89 11.31 -14.03
N ALA A 57 5.62 12.43 -13.98
CA ALA A 57 6.19 13.07 -15.16
C ALA A 57 7.62 13.53 -14.88
N MET A 58 8.48 13.48 -15.89
CA MET A 58 9.86 13.94 -15.79
C MET A 58 10.34 14.54 -17.12
N ARG A 59 11.42 15.33 -17.06
CA ARG A 59 12.09 15.85 -18.26
C ARG A 59 12.77 14.69 -19.00
N ARG A 60 12.55 14.59 -20.31
CA ARG A 60 13.15 13.56 -21.17
C ARG A 60 14.67 13.47 -21.03
N ALA A 61 15.35 14.61 -20.94
CA ALA A 61 16.81 14.67 -20.79
C ALA A 61 17.34 14.05 -19.49
N LEU A 62 16.48 13.87 -18.48
CA LEU A 62 16.85 13.25 -17.20
C LEU A 62 16.56 11.75 -17.18
N PHE A 63 15.89 11.23 -18.21
CA PHE A 63 15.56 9.81 -18.29
C PHE A 63 16.82 9.02 -18.63
N ARG A 64 17.04 7.95 -17.88
CA ARG A 64 18.08 6.95 -18.15
C ARG A 64 17.38 5.61 -18.37
N PRO A 65 17.75 4.86 -19.42
CA PRO A 65 17.21 3.52 -19.63
C PRO A 65 17.32 2.66 -18.38
N LEU A 66 16.24 1.94 -18.09
CA LEU A 66 16.18 1.00 -16.99
C LEU A 66 16.61 -0.39 -17.48
N PRO A 67 17.33 -1.17 -16.66
CA PRO A 67 17.52 -2.59 -16.93
C PRO A 67 16.19 -3.31 -17.13
N ALA A 68 16.15 -4.31 -18.03
CA ALA A 68 14.92 -4.99 -18.46
C ALA A 68 14.10 -5.60 -17.31
N ASP A 69 14.76 -5.98 -16.21
CA ASP A 69 14.13 -6.63 -15.05
C ASP A 69 13.89 -5.70 -13.86
N THR A 70 13.87 -4.38 -14.08
CA THR A 70 13.64 -3.41 -13.00
C THR A 70 12.23 -3.56 -12.42
N ILE A 71 12.13 -3.90 -11.14
CA ILE A 71 10.85 -4.13 -10.46
C ILE A 71 10.19 -2.82 -10.01
N LEU A 72 10.98 -1.89 -9.48
CA LEU A 72 10.53 -0.62 -8.90
C LEU A 72 11.07 0.56 -9.72
N ASP A 73 10.62 0.63 -10.97
CA ASP A 73 10.92 1.72 -11.89
C ASP A 73 10.43 3.08 -11.37
N ASP A 74 9.29 3.07 -10.68
CA ASP A 74 8.66 4.21 -10.01
C ASP A 74 9.45 4.77 -8.81
N VAL A 75 10.44 4.02 -8.30
CA VAL A 75 11.39 4.49 -7.29
C VAL A 75 12.76 4.77 -7.92
N LEU A 76 13.27 3.86 -8.76
CA LEU A 76 14.60 3.99 -9.35
C LEU A 76 14.72 5.24 -10.24
N THR A 77 13.71 5.50 -11.07
CA THR A 77 13.74 6.62 -12.02
C THR A 77 13.78 7.97 -11.30
N PRO A 78 12.86 8.29 -10.36
CA PRO A 78 12.93 9.54 -9.61
C PRO A 78 14.19 9.64 -8.76
N MET A 79 14.67 8.55 -8.17
CA MET A 79 15.87 8.60 -7.36
C MET A 79 17.13 8.89 -8.19
N ARG A 80 17.22 8.41 -9.43
CA ARG A 80 18.28 8.81 -10.37
C ARG A 80 18.22 10.29 -10.74
N VAL A 81 17.01 10.87 -10.81
CA VAL A 81 16.82 12.32 -10.98
C VAL A 81 17.37 13.09 -9.78
N VAL A 82 17.10 12.60 -8.56
CA VAL A 82 17.64 13.20 -7.32
C VAL A 82 19.17 13.12 -7.29
N LEU A 83 19.74 11.96 -7.62
CA LEU A 83 21.20 11.79 -7.71
C LEU A 83 21.85 12.65 -8.80
N ALA A 84 21.10 13.06 -9.82
CA ALA A 84 21.55 14.01 -10.84
C ALA A 84 21.46 15.48 -10.39
N GLY A 85 21.09 15.75 -9.13
CA GLY A 85 21.02 17.09 -8.55
C GLY A 85 19.69 17.82 -8.79
N TYR A 86 18.67 17.12 -9.30
CA TYR A 86 17.33 17.68 -9.51
C TYR A 86 16.39 17.32 -8.37
N ARG A 87 15.21 17.95 -8.34
CA ARG A 87 14.19 17.70 -7.32
C ARG A 87 13.04 16.88 -7.87
N VAL A 88 12.53 15.98 -7.04
CA VAL A 88 11.29 15.24 -7.28
C VAL A 88 10.23 15.80 -6.35
N VAL A 89 9.17 16.39 -6.91
CA VAL A 89 8.16 17.11 -6.15
C VAL A 89 6.82 16.37 -6.16
N PHE A 90 6.13 16.40 -5.02
CA PHE A 90 4.76 15.93 -4.90
C PHE A 90 3.78 17.01 -5.37
N ASN A 91 2.91 16.67 -6.31
CA ASN A 91 1.88 17.58 -6.81
C ASN A 91 0.49 17.05 -6.45
N GLU A 92 -0.18 17.68 -5.49
CA GLU A 92 -1.53 17.33 -5.03
C GLU A 92 -2.60 17.42 -6.12
N ARG A 93 -2.35 18.18 -7.19
CA ARG A 93 -3.27 18.30 -8.33
C ARG A 93 -3.14 17.16 -9.33
N ALA A 94 -2.06 16.37 -9.27
CA ALA A 94 -1.90 15.18 -10.09
C ALA A 94 -2.80 14.06 -9.54
N ARG A 95 -3.87 13.75 -10.27
CA ARG A 95 -4.86 12.73 -9.87
C ARG A 95 -4.81 11.56 -10.84
N ALA A 96 -4.65 10.36 -10.28
CA ALA A 96 -4.84 9.09 -10.99
C ALA A 96 -5.89 8.27 -10.27
N PHE A 97 -6.71 7.56 -11.04
CA PHE A 97 -7.76 6.68 -10.53
C PHE A 97 -7.46 5.27 -10.99
N ASP A 98 -7.44 4.33 -10.06
CA ASP A 98 -7.20 2.91 -10.32
C ASP A 98 -8.32 2.08 -9.70
N ARG A 99 -8.52 0.86 -10.20
CA ARG A 99 -9.47 -0.08 -9.63
C ARG A 99 -8.83 -0.76 -8.42
N ALA A 100 -9.58 -0.89 -7.33
CA ALA A 100 -9.12 -1.66 -6.18
C ALA A 100 -8.87 -3.12 -6.61
N ALA A 101 -7.74 -3.69 -6.19
CA ALA A 101 -7.46 -5.10 -6.43
C ALA A 101 -8.52 -5.95 -5.72
N VAL A 102 -9.19 -6.81 -6.48
CA VAL A 102 -10.27 -7.69 -5.98
C VAL A 102 -9.71 -9.00 -5.42
N ASP A 103 -8.45 -9.33 -5.77
CA ASP A 103 -7.80 -10.59 -5.44
C ASP A 103 -6.67 -10.40 -4.40
N ALA A 104 -6.85 -11.00 -3.23
CA ALA A 104 -5.89 -10.96 -2.12
C ALA A 104 -4.57 -11.68 -2.44
N ASP A 105 -4.58 -12.72 -3.29
CA ASP A 105 -3.37 -13.44 -3.67
C ASP A 105 -2.54 -12.60 -4.65
N ALA A 106 -3.19 -11.91 -5.58
CA ALA A 106 -2.53 -10.92 -6.44
C ALA A 106 -1.90 -9.79 -5.60
N GLU A 107 -2.56 -9.34 -4.54
CA GLU A 107 -2.03 -8.33 -3.63
C GLU A 107 -0.82 -8.85 -2.84
N ALA A 108 -0.87 -10.08 -2.34
CA ALA A 108 0.25 -10.72 -1.65
C ALA A 108 1.48 -10.86 -2.57
N ARG A 109 1.29 -11.36 -3.80
CA ARG A 109 2.36 -11.44 -4.81
C ARG A 109 2.93 -10.06 -5.12
N ARG A 110 2.07 -9.03 -5.25
CA ARG A 110 2.51 -7.63 -5.45
C ARG A 110 3.38 -7.15 -4.28
N LYS A 111 2.98 -7.40 -3.03
CA LYS A 111 3.75 -7.02 -1.82
C LYS A 111 5.12 -7.68 -1.79
N VAL A 112 5.20 -8.99 -2.04
CA VAL A 112 6.46 -9.73 -2.11
C VAL A 112 7.37 -9.16 -3.20
N ARG A 113 6.82 -8.91 -4.39
CA ARG A 113 7.55 -8.31 -5.50
C ARG A 113 8.08 -6.92 -5.14
N THR A 114 7.27 -6.07 -4.51
CA THR A 114 7.72 -4.73 -4.04
C THR A 114 8.85 -4.83 -3.01
N LEU A 115 8.80 -5.78 -2.07
CA LEU A 115 9.88 -6.00 -1.12
C LEU A 115 11.18 -6.43 -1.83
N ALA A 116 11.10 -7.42 -2.74
CA ALA A 116 12.25 -7.84 -3.54
C ALA A 116 12.83 -6.68 -4.36
N GLY A 117 11.96 -5.83 -4.94
CA GLY A 117 12.39 -4.65 -5.69
C GLY A 117 13.15 -3.62 -4.85
N ASN A 118 12.83 -3.46 -3.56
CA ASN A 118 13.62 -2.57 -2.68
C ASN A 118 15.06 -3.07 -2.52
N TYR A 119 15.28 -4.38 -2.39
CA TYR A 119 16.62 -4.96 -2.38
C TYR A 119 17.33 -4.81 -3.73
N GLN A 120 16.60 -5.03 -4.84
CA GLN A 120 17.14 -4.88 -6.19
C GLN A 120 17.67 -3.45 -6.44
N ILE A 121 16.96 -2.42 -5.98
CA ILE A 121 17.40 -1.02 -6.13
C ILE A 121 18.77 -0.79 -5.48
N LEU A 122 19.06 -1.42 -4.34
CA LEU A 122 20.36 -1.25 -3.68
C LEU A 122 21.52 -1.80 -4.51
N ALA A 123 21.28 -2.88 -5.25
CA ALA A 123 22.25 -3.43 -6.19
C ALA A 123 22.37 -2.56 -7.45
N LEU A 124 21.25 -2.06 -7.98
CA LEU A 124 21.21 -1.25 -9.20
C LEU A 124 21.75 0.17 -9.02
N GLU A 125 21.57 0.75 -7.84
CA GLU A 125 21.99 2.12 -7.54
C GLU A 125 22.54 2.27 -6.12
N PRO A 126 23.75 1.73 -5.83
CA PRO A 126 24.37 1.80 -4.51
C PRO A 126 24.63 3.24 -4.02
N ALA A 127 24.70 4.21 -4.94
CA ALA A 127 24.85 5.62 -4.59
C ALA A 127 23.71 6.15 -3.71
N LEU A 128 22.54 5.48 -3.68
CA LEU A 128 21.41 5.89 -2.83
C LEU A 128 21.68 5.77 -1.34
N VAL A 129 22.57 4.87 -0.93
CA VAL A 129 22.93 4.68 0.48
C VAL A 129 24.16 5.48 0.91
N ALA A 130 24.81 6.19 -0.03
CA ALA A 130 25.97 7.03 0.25
C ALA A 130 25.54 8.45 0.64
N PRO A 131 25.76 8.91 1.89
CA PRO A 131 25.29 10.22 2.36
C PRO A 131 25.88 11.40 1.59
N TRP A 132 27.09 11.25 1.05
CA TRP A 132 27.75 12.30 0.24
C TRP A 132 27.25 12.36 -1.22
N ARG A 133 26.51 11.35 -1.70
CA ARG A 133 25.98 11.30 -3.08
C ARG A 133 24.49 11.54 -3.15
N ASN A 134 23.75 11.17 -2.11
CA ASN A 134 22.30 11.26 -2.08
C ASN A 134 21.85 12.40 -1.13
N PRO A 135 21.34 13.54 -1.66
CA PRO A 135 20.89 14.65 -0.83
C PRO A 135 19.68 14.33 0.05
N VAL A 136 18.91 13.29 -0.28
CA VAL A 136 17.79 12.78 0.55
C VAL A 136 18.13 11.46 1.23
N TRP A 137 19.42 11.19 1.45
CA TRP A 137 19.93 9.96 2.05
C TRP A 137 19.21 9.59 3.35
N LEU A 138 19.02 10.54 4.28
CA LEU A 138 18.40 10.26 5.57
C LEU A 138 16.94 9.79 5.40
N GLN A 139 16.20 10.43 4.50
CA GLN A 139 14.83 10.05 4.18
C GLN A 139 14.82 8.65 3.55
N TYR A 140 15.70 8.40 2.58
CA TYR A 140 15.80 7.10 1.91
C TYR A 140 16.12 5.97 2.88
N VAL A 141 17.14 6.14 3.72
CA VAL A 141 17.53 5.14 4.71
C VAL A 141 16.41 4.92 5.72
N SER A 142 15.77 5.95 6.26
CA SER A 142 14.71 5.79 7.26
C SER A 142 13.46 5.12 6.68
N HIS A 143 12.92 5.63 5.57
CA HIS A 143 11.62 5.20 5.05
C HIS A 143 11.66 3.97 4.14
N LYS A 144 12.79 3.69 3.47
CA LYS A 144 12.93 2.51 2.62
C LYS A 144 13.70 1.41 3.32
N LEU A 145 14.92 1.68 3.79
CA LEU A 145 15.75 0.66 4.42
C LEU A 145 15.34 0.33 5.85
N GLY A 146 14.99 1.34 6.64
CA GLY A 146 14.53 1.16 8.02
C GLY A 146 13.35 0.21 8.06
N ARG A 147 12.41 0.32 7.11
CA ARG A 147 11.26 -0.58 6.98
C ARG A 147 11.66 -2.05 6.79
N LEU A 148 12.76 -2.33 6.08
CA LEU A 148 13.29 -3.68 5.93
C LEU A 148 13.98 -4.17 7.21
N ALA A 149 14.56 -3.25 8.00
CA ALA A 149 15.25 -3.56 9.25
C ALA A 149 14.30 -3.77 10.45
N VAL A 150 13.11 -3.14 10.46
CA VAL A 150 12.12 -3.24 11.54
C VAL A 150 11.86 -4.68 12.03
N PRO A 151 11.55 -5.69 11.19
CA PRO A 151 11.27 -7.03 11.67
C PRO A 151 12.45 -7.65 12.43
N TYR A 152 13.68 -7.42 11.96
CA TYR A 152 14.89 -7.91 12.63
C TYR A 152 15.16 -7.16 13.93
N ALA A 153 14.93 -5.85 13.95
CA ALA A 153 15.05 -5.03 15.16
C ALA A 153 14.04 -5.48 16.24
N LEU A 154 12.81 -5.81 15.86
CA LEU A 154 11.79 -6.33 16.78
C LEU A 154 12.15 -7.70 17.35
N LEU A 155 12.74 -8.60 16.53
CA LEU A 155 13.25 -9.89 17.00
C LEU A 155 14.41 -9.71 17.98
N ALA A 156 15.37 -8.84 17.65
CA ALA A 156 16.49 -8.53 18.53
C ALA A 156 16.01 -7.91 19.86
N ALA A 157 15.05 -6.97 19.80
CA ALA A 157 14.43 -6.37 20.99
C ALA A 157 13.72 -7.42 21.85
N PHE A 158 13.04 -8.39 21.23
CA PHE A 158 12.38 -9.48 21.95
C PHE A 158 13.39 -10.40 22.64
N ALA A 159 14.42 -10.85 21.92
CA ALA A 159 15.46 -11.72 22.46
C ALA A 159 16.22 -11.05 23.62
N THR A 160 16.59 -9.78 23.45
CA THR A 160 17.27 -9.01 24.50
C THR A 160 16.37 -8.79 25.72
N SER A 161 15.11 -8.43 25.52
CA SER A 161 14.14 -8.27 26.62
C SER A 161 13.91 -9.58 27.37
N LEU A 162 13.88 -10.72 26.66
CA LEU A 162 13.73 -12.05 27.26
C LEU A 162 14.91 -12.41 28.15
N VAL A 163 16.14 -12.19 27.68
CA VAL A 163 17.37 -12.48 28.44
C VAL A 163 17.49 -11.57 29.67
N LEU A 164 17.08 -10.31 29.55
CA LEU A 164 17.25 -9.29 30.59
C LEU A 164 16.01 -9.14 31.50
N ALA A 165 14.94 -9.89 31.27
CA ALA A 165 13.66 -9.73 31.97
C ALA A 165 13.79 -9.85 33.50
N ALA A 166 14.63 -10.77 33.98
CA ALA A 166 14.87 -10.96 35.41
C ALA A 166 15.82 -9.90 36.02
N SER A 167 16.57 -9.19 35.19
CA SER A 167 17.60 -8.24 35.65
C SER A 167 17.03 -6.88 36.02
N HIS A 168 15.97 -6.42 35.35
CA HIS A 168 15.35 -5.13 35.64
C HIS A 168 13.86 -5.10 35.23
N PRO A 169 12.95 -4.50 36.02
CA PRO A 169 11.52 -4.42 35.71
C PRO A 169 11.19 -3.81 34.33
N PHE A 170 12.04 -2.89 33.86
CA PHE A 170 11.93 -2.30 32.53
C PHE A 170 11.90 -3.36 31.42
N TYR A 171 12.81 -4.34 31.44
CA TYR A 171 12.87 -5.38 30.41
C TYR A 171 11.73 -6.38 30.53
N ALA A 172 11.26 -6.67 31.75
CA ALA A 172 10.06 -7.46 31.96
C ALA A 172 8.82 -6.77 31.37
N LEU A 173 8.68 -5.46 31.58
CA LEU A 173 7.57 -4.68 31.01
C LEU A 173 7.66 -4.61 29.48
N ALA A 174 8.86 -4.39 28.93
CA ALA A 174 9.09 -4.39 27.49
C ALA A 174 8.73 -5.76 26.87
N LEU A 175 9.16 -6.86 27.49
CA LEU A 175 8.82 -8.21 27.06
C LEU A 175 7.30 -8.44 27.10
N ALA A 176 6.64 -8.08 28.20
CA ALA A 176 5.19 -8.23 28.34
C ALA A 176 4.43 -7.43 27.27
N ALA A 177 4.85 -6.19 27.00
CA ALA A 177 4.27 -5.37 25.94
C ALA A 177 4.46 -6.01 24.55
N GLN A 178 5.65 -6.55 24.26
CA GLN A 178 5.92 -7.25 23.00
C GLN A 178 5.07 -8.51 22.85
N VAL A 179 4.96 -9.34 23.90
CA VAL A 179 4.11 -10.53 23.89
C VAL A 179 2.65 -10.15 23.64
N LEU A 180 2.13 -9.16 24.36
CA LEU A 180 0.75 -8.69 24.16
C LEU A 180 0.53 -8.19 22.73
N PHE A 181 1.46 -7.38 22.20
CA PHE A 181 1.40 -6.88 20.84
C PHE A 181 1.40 -8.02 19.80
N TYR A 182 2.28 -9.01 19.95
CA TYR A 182 2.33 -10.16 19.03
C TYR A 182 1.10 -11.07 19.14
N LEU A 183 0.53 -11.25 20.34
CA LEU A 183 -0.73 -11.97 20.53
C LEU A 183 -1.89 -11.26 19.83
N LEU A 184 -2.02 -9.94 19.99
CA LEU A 184 -3.06 -9.15 19.31
C LEU A 184 -2.89 -9.22 17.79
N ALA A 185 -1.66 -9.13 17.29
CA ALA A 185 -1.37 -9.30 15.87
C ALA A 185 -1.75 -10.70 15.36
N GLY A 186 -1.43 -11.75 16.13
CA GLY A 186 -1.80 -13.13 15.83
C GLY A 186 -3.31 -13.35 15.78
N VAL A 187 -4.06 -12.82 16.76
CA VAL A 187 -5.53 -12.86 16.76
C VAL A 187 -6.08 -12.14 15.54
N GLY A 188 -5.56 -10.95 15.21
CA GLY A 188 -5.94 -10.21 14.00
C GLY A 188 -5.72 -11.03 12.72
N ALA A 189 -4.57 -11.68 12.59
CA ALA A 189 -4.24 -12.52 11.44
C ALA A 189 -5.16 -13.75 11.33
N VAL A 190 -5.49 -14.40 12.44
CA VAL A 190 -6.42 -15.54 12.47
C VAL A 190 -7.84 -15.10 12.09
N LEU A 191 -8.31 -13.96 12.60
CA LEU A 191 -9.61 -13.41 12.26
C LEU A 191 -9.70 -13.06 10.77
N GLU A 192 -8.64 -12.45 10.23
CA GLU A 192 -8.55 -12.12 8.79
C GLU A 192 -8.55 -13.39 7.93
N PHE A 193 -7.75 -14.40 8.31
CA PHE A 193 -7.70 -15.68 7.60
C PHE A 193 -9.05 -16.42 7.64
N ALA A 194 -9.74 -16.40 8.78
CA ALA A 194 -11.07 -16.97 8.91
C ALA A 194 -12.13 -16.20 8.10
N ALA A 195 -12.03 -14.87 8.03
CA ALA A 195 -12.90 -14.05 7.20
C ALA A 195 -12.73 -14.35 5.70
N ARG A 196 -11.48 -14.43 5.23
CA ARG A 196 -11.14 -14.79 3.84
C ARG A 196 -11.73 -16.15 3.44
N ARG A 197 -11.54 -17.18 4.26
CA ARG A 197 -12.12 -18.51 4.01
C ARG A 197 -13.65 -18.49 3.88
N ARG A 198 -14.34 -17.63 4.62
CA ARG A 198 -15.80 -17.49 4.53
C ARG A 198 -16.23 -16.80 3.22
N GLU A 199 -15.45 -15.84 2.74
CA GLU A 199 -15.69 -15.18 1.46
C GLU A 199 -15.46 -16.13 0.29
N ASP A 200 -14.35 -16.88 0.31
CA ASP A 200 -14.05 -17.90 -0.70
C ASP A 200 -15.14 -18.99 -0.75
N ALA A 201 -15.59 -19.47 0.41
CA ALA A 201 -16.66 -20.46 0.51
C ALA A 201 -18.02 -19.92 0.01
N ARG A 202 -18.29 -18.63 0.18
CA ARG A 202 -19.49 -17.97 -0.38
C ARG A 202 -19.39 -17.78 -1.90
N ALA A 203 -18.22 -17.43 -2.41
CA ALA A 203 -17.98 -17.28 -3.84
C ALA A 203 -18.01 -18.63 -4.59
N ALA A 204 -17.66 -19.72 -3.91
CA ALA A 204 -17.69 -21.09 -4.45
C ALA A 204 -19.08 -21.76 -4.39
N GLN A 205 -20.07 -21.17 -3.70
CA GLN A 205 -21.45 -21.67 -3.76
C GLN A 205 -22.07 -21.28 -5.10
N PRO A 206 -22.49 -22.26 -5.95
CA PRO A 206 -23.21 -21.94 -7.17
C PRO A 206 -24.49 -21.18 -6.80
N ALA A 207 -24.90 -20.23 -7.65
CA ALA A 207 -26.11 -19.43 -7.48
C ALA A 207 -27.37 -20.32 -7.58
N ILE A 208 -27.65 -21.13 -6.56
CA ILE A 208 -28.79 -22.06 -6.51
C ILE A 208 -30.14 -21.32 -6.51
N GLY A 209 -30.16 -19.98 -6.43
CA GLY A 209 -31.38 -19.18 -6.38
C GLY A 209 -31.79 -18.47 -7.68
N ALA A 210 -30.90 -18.25 -8.65
CA ALA A 210 -31.23 -17.40 -9.81
C ALA A 210 -32.04 -18.16 -10.88
N ASP A 211 -31.69 -19.43 -11.14
CA ASP A 211 -32.34 -20.23 -12.17
C ASP A 211 -33.75 -20.71 -11.76
N ALA A 212 -33.98 -20.91 -10.46
CA ALA A 212 -35.28 -21.32 -9.94
C ALA A 212 -36.33 -20.20 -9.97
N GLN A 213 -35.90 -18.94 -10.01
CA GLN A 213 -36.79 -17.77 -10.06
C GLN A 213 -37.16 -17.42 -11.50
N ILE A 214 -36.25 -17.59 -12.46
CA ILE A 214 -36.52 -17.45 -13.90
C ILE A 214 -37.47 -18.58 -14.38
N ALA A 215 -37.29 -19.81 -13.89
CA ALA A 215 -38.17 -20.93 -14.25
C ALA A 215 -39.61 -20.82 -13.72
N ARG A 216 -39.88 -19.98 -12.71
CA ARG A 216 -41.23 -19.73 -12.18
C ARG A 216 -41.93 -18.52 -12.81
N GLU A 217 -41.22 -17.65 -13.52
CA GLU A 217 -41.83 -16.54 -14.28
C GLU A 217 -42.18 -16.92 -15.73
N VAL A 218 -41.68 -18.07 -16.22
CA VAL A 218 -41.89 -18.56 -17.59
C VAL A 218 -42.90 -19.73 -17.66
N ALA A 219 -43.40 -20.21 -16.52
CA ALA A 219 -44.45 -21.24 -16.42
C ALA A 219 -45.78 -20.64 -15.97
#